data_AF-A0A1G1TGS2-F1
#
_entry.id   AF-A0A1G1TGS2-F1
#
_cell.length_a   1.000
_cell.length_b   1.000
_cell.length_c   1.000
_cell.angle_alpha   90.00
_cell.angle_beta   90.00
_cell.angle_gamma   90.00
#
_symmetry.space_group_name_H-M   'P 1'
#
loop_
_entity.id
_entity.type
_entity.pdbx_description
1 polymer ?
#
loop_
_entity_poly.entity_id
_entity_poly.type
_entity_poly.pdbx_seq_one_letter_code
_entity_poly.pdbx_strand_id
1 'polypeptide(L)' 'MRVAIYARVSTKTKGQDTENQLHQLRAFAEQHGTLYKVFTDEESGGKADRTEFEPLLLEVYQKKLDLVVF' A
#
# COMPACT_ATOMS: atom_id res chain seq x y z
N MET A 1 9.40 -4.24 -13.44
CA MET A 1 8.00 -4.18 -12.97
C MET A 1 7.92 -3.11 -11.88
N ARG A 2 7.05 -2.12 -12.01
CA ARG A 2 6.81 -1.05 -11.04
C ARG A 2 5.82 -1.57 -10.00
N VAL A 3 6.28 -1.74 -8.76
CA VAL A 3 5.49 -2.35 -7.69
C VAL A 3 5.08 -1.29 -6.69
N ALA A 4 3.78 -1.15 -6.43
CA ALA A 4 3.26 -0.34 -5.34
C ALA A 4 2.93 -1.21 -4.12
N ILE A 5 3.12 -0.66 -2.93
CA ILE A 5 2.71 -1.29 -1.67
C ILE A 5 1.48 -0.54 -1.16
N TYR A 6 0.45 -1.26 -0.73
CA TYR A 6 -0.69 -0.71 -0.02
C TYR A 6 -0.82 -1.36 1.36
N ALA A 7 -0.66 -0.59 2.42
CA ALA A 7 -0.86 -1.07 3.79
C ALA A 7 -1.97 -0.27 4.48
N ARG A 8 -2.70 -0.89 5.41
CA ARG A 8 -3.65 -0.16 6.24
C ARG A 8 -3.72 -0.67 7.68
N VAL A 9 -4.09 0.21 8.58
CA VAL A 9 -4.51 -0.13 9.95
C VAL A 9 -5.82 0.57 10.29
N SER A 10 -6.68 -0.10 11.05
CA SER A 10 -7.98 0.46 11.45
C SER A 10 -7.90 1.44 12.63
N THR A 11 -6.78 1.50 13.36
CA THR A 11 -6.64 2.31 14.59
C THR A 11 -5.18 2.61 14.95
N LYS A 12 -4.83 3.88 15.20
CA LYS A 12 -3.56 4.30 15.84
C LYS A 12 -3.39 3.79 17.28
N THR A 13 -4.50 3.60 17.98
CA THR A 13 -4.55 3.52 19.45
C THR A 13 -4.19 2.15 20.05
N LYS A 14 -3.90 1.13 19.25
CA LYS A 14 -3.64 -0.25 19.73
C LYS A 14 -2.22 -0.77 19.46
N GLY A 15 -1.25 0.10 19.15
CA GLY A 15 0.14 -0.34 18.92
C GLY A 15 0.28 -1.29 17.73
N GLN A 16 -0.66 -1.23 16.77
CA GLN A 16 -0.54 -1.94 15.50
C GLN A 16 0.42 -1.14 14.63
N ASP A 17 1.68 -1.54 14.65
CA ASP A 17 2.71 -0.98 13.79
C ASP A 17 2.71 -1.73 12.45
N THR A 18 2.48 -1.00 11.35
CA THR A 18 2.56 -1.54 10.00
C THR A 18 3.99 -1.87 9.59
N GLU A 19 5.01 -1.43 10.32
CA GLU A 19 6.42 -1.59 9.95
C GLU A 19 6.82 -3.05 9.69
N ASN A 20 6.33 -4.01 10.49
CA ASN A 20 6.64 -5.43 10.27
C ASN A 20 6.02 -5.98 8.97
N GLN A 21 4.82 -5.52 8.60
CA GLN A 21 4.20 -5.87 7.32
C GLN A 21 4.90 -5.17 6.16
N LEU A 22 5.19 -3.88 6.30
CA LEU A 22 5.86 -3.07 5.29
C LEU A 22 7.26 -3.61 4.97
N HIS A 23 7.99 -4.11 5.96
CA HIS A 23 9.32 -4.68 5.75
C HIS A 23 9.26 -5.89 4.78
N GLN A 24 8.32 -6.81 5.00
CA GLN A 24 8.16 -7.99 4.13
C GLN A 24 7.68 -7.59 2.73
N LEU A 25 6.76 -6.64 2.63
CA LEU A 25 6.27 -6.14 1.34
C LEU A 25 7.34 -5.40 0.54
N ARG A 26 8.24 -4.67 1.22
CA ARG A 26 9.40 -4.02 0.60
C ARG A 26 10.40 -5.06 0.07
N ALA A 27 10.73 -6.07 0.89
CA ALA A 27 11.60 -7.15 0.45
C ALA A 27 11.04 -7.88 -0.78
N PHE A 28 9.73 -8.16 -0.80
CA PHE A 28 9.06 -8.73 -1.97
C PHE A 28 9.14 -7.79 -3.20
N ALA A 29 8.85 -6.50 -3.01
CA ALA A 29 8.87 -5.52 -4.09
C ALA A 29 10.27 -5.38 -4.71
N GLU A 30 11.33 -5.41 -3.90
CA GLU A 30 12.73 -5.35 -4.34
C GLU A 30 13.17 -6.63 -5.08
N GLN A 31 12.65 -7.80 -4.70
CA GLN A 31 12.94 -9.07 -5.37
C GLN A 31 12.25 -9.20 -6.73
N HIS A 32 11.05 -8.64 -6.87
CA HIS A 32 10.21 -8.81 -8.06
C HIS A 32 10.14 -7.57 -8.97
N GLY A 33 10.71 -6.44 -8.56
CA GLY A 33 10.67 -5.22 -9.34
C GLY A 33 11.34 -4.02 -8.69
N THR A 34 10.83 -2.84 -9.04
CA THR A 34 11.27 -1.56 -8.48
C THR A 34 10.12 -0.98 -7.69
N LEU A 35 10.37 -0.64 -6.42
CA LEU A 35 9.38 0.02 -5.58
C LEU A 35 9.01 1.37 -6.20
N TYR A 36 7.75 1.52 -6.57
CA TYR A 36 7.19 2.70 -7.20
C TYR A 36 6.70 3.71 -6.15
N LYS A 37 5.82 3.27 -5.26
CA LYS A 37 5.22 4.09 -4.20
C LYS A 37 4.65 3.22 -3.09
N VAL A 38 4.64 3.74 -1.87
CA VAL A 38 3.97 3.12 -0.71
C VAL A 38 2.77 3.98 -0.35
N PHE A 39 1.61 3.35 -0.27
CA PHE A 39 0.33 3.94 0.09
C PHE A 39 -0.07 3.38 1.46
N THR A 40 -0.34 4.24 2.43
CA THR A 40 -0.67 3.82 3.81
C THR A 40 -1.91 4.53 4.32
N ASP A 41 -2.94 3.77 4.68
CA ASP A 41 -4.15 4.31 5.29
C ASP A 41 -4.26 3.95 6.77
N GLU A 42 -4.75 4.90 7.56
CA GLU A 42 -5.05 4.73 8.98
C GLU A 42 -6.56 4.81 9.23
N GLU A 43 -7.29 4.11 8.38
CA GLU A 43 -8.74 4.16 8.28
C GLU A 43 -9.36 2.76 8.28
N SER A 44 -10.64 2.68 8.66
CA SER A 44 -11.40 1.42 8.55
C SER A 44 -11.50 0.99 7.08
N GLY A 45 -11.38 -0.31 6.81
CA GLY A 45 -11.50 -0.87 5.47
C GLY A 45 -12.94 -1.00 4.97
N GLY A 46 -13.93 -0.52 5.73
CA GLY A 46 -15.34 -0.61 5.37
C GLY A 46 -15.75 0.35 4.25
N LYS A 47 -14.91 1.32 3.90
CA LYS A 47 -15.17 2.27 2.82
C LYS A 47 -14.07 2.26 1.76
N ALA A 48 -14.43 2.64 0.55
CA ALA A 48 -13.51 2.73 -0.58
C ALA A 48 -12.89 4.13 -0.75
N ASP A 49 -13.48 5.16 -0.14
CA ASP A 49 -13.07 6.58 -0.20
C ASP A 49 -11.90 6.91 0.76
N ARG A 50 -10.98 5.96 0.95
CA ARG A 50 -9.83 6.13 1.84
C ARG A 50 -8.75 6.97 1.18
N THR A 51 -8.08 7.77 2.01
CA THR A 51 -7.15 8.83 1.60
C THR A 51 -6.09 8.38 0.60
N GLU A 52 -5.45 7.22 0.82
CA GLU A 52 -4.42 6.69 -0.08
C GLU A 52 -4.93 5.59 -1.02
N PHE A 53 -6.05 4.92 -0.68
CA PHE A 53 -6.65 3.91 -1.54
C PHE A 53 -7.22 4.50 -2.83
N GLU A 54 -7.89 5.65 -2.78
CA GLU A 54 -8.40 6.31 -3.99
C GLU A 54 -7.27 6.73 -4.97
N PRO A 55 -6.21 7.43 -4.52
CA PRO A 55 -5.04 7.71 -5.36
C PRO A 55 -4.39 6.45 -5.92
N LEU A 56 -4.25 5.37 -5.13
CA LEU A 56 -3.72 4.10 -5.60
C LEU A 56 -4.52 3.59 -6.80
N LEU A 57 -5.85 3.54 -6.70
CA LEU A 57 -6.72 3.08 -7.78
C LEU A 57 -6.61 3.97 -9.02
N LEU A 58 -6.51 5.29 -8.84
CA LEU A 58 -6.30 6.23 -9.94
C LEU A 58 -4.96 5.98 -10.65
N GLU A 59 -3.89 5.75 -9.89
CA GLU A 59 -2.56 5.49 -10.46
C GLU A 59 -2.49 4.13 -11.16
N VAL A 60 -3.20 3.12 -10.65
CA VAL A 60 -3.40 1.82 -11.33
C VAL A 60 -4.15 2.02 -12.64
N TYR A 61 -5.26 2.77 -12.62
CA TYR A 61 -6.05 3.08 -13.82
C TYR A 61 -5.21 3.80 -14.88
N GLN A 62 -4.33 4.71 -14.46
CA GLN A 62 -3.39 5.43 -15.32
C GLN A 62 -2.20 4.58 -15.78
N LYS A 63 -2.12 3.29 -15.42
CA LYS A 63 -1.02 2.37 -15.74
C LYS A 63 0.35 2.87 -15.29
N LYS A 64 0.41 3.62 -14.19
CA LYS A 64 1.64 4.16 -13.60
C LYS A 64 2.47 3.10 -12.86
N LEU A 65 1.82 2.01 -12.46
CA LEU A 65 2.42 0.84 -11.85
C LEU A 65 1.92 -0.43 -12.54
N ASP A 66 2.59 -1.54 -12.28
CA ASP A 66 2.33 -2.84 -12.90
C ASP A 66 1.77 -3.87 -11.90
N LEU A 67 2.08 -3.71 -10.60
CA LEU A 67 1.67 -4.63 -9.53
C LEU A 67 1.40 -3.86 -8.22
N VAL A 68 0.35 -4.26 -7.50
CA VAL A 68 0.09 -3.82 -6.11
C VAL A 68 0.26 -5.02 -5.18
N VAL A 69 0.98 -4.84 -4.09
CA VAL A 69 1.10 -5.80 -2.99
C VAL A 69 0.55 -5.20 -1.69
N PHE A 70 -0.06 -6.02 -0.85
CA PHE A 70 -0.76 -5.60 0.37
C PHE A 70 -0.65 -6.63 1.49
#